data_AF-A0A427AUT4-F1
#
_entry.id   AF-A0A427AUT4-F1
#
_cell.length_a   1.000
_cell.length_b   1.000
_cell.length_c   1.000
_cell.angle_alpha   90.00
_cell.angle_beta   90.00
_cell.angle_gamma   90.00
#
_symmetry.space_group_name_H-M   'P 1'
#
loop_
_entity.id
_entity.type
_entity.pdbx_description
1 polymer ?
#
loop_
_entity_poly.entity_id
_entity_poly.type
_entity_poly.pdbx_seq_one_letter_code
_entity_poly.pdbx_strand_id
1 'polypeptide(L)'
;RGEVSKGSAEIFFRKVKFWKEDEEEEAPPVFNVDGVNYIHVKIAGLFFVTTTRVNVSPSLVLELLQRIARVTKDYLGILNEDSLRKNFVLVYELLDEVIQGTKKMPGAAVTKSVIVTEPGGRKREEIFVDIIEKISVTFSSSGYILTSEIDGTIQMKSYLTGSPEIRLALNEDLSIGRNSSSVYGENKT
;
A
#
# COMPACT_ATOMS: atom_id res chain seq x y z
N ARG A 1 -5.98 -3.80 -17.75
CA ARG A 1 -6.03 -3.13 -19.07
C ARG A 1 -6.33 -1.66 -18.79
N GLY A 2 -5.41 -0.77 -19.18
CA GLY A 2 -5.08 0.45 -18.44
C GLY A 2 -5.99 1.65 -18.66
N GLU A 3 -6.34 2.31 -17.55
CA GLU A 3 -7.04 3.61 -17.51
C GLU A 3 -6.12 4.81 -17.76
N VAL A 4 -4.82 4.55 -17.95
CA VAL A 4 -3.77 5.56 -18.05
C VAL A 4 -3.36 5.75 -19.51
N SER A 5 -3.27 7.00 -19.97
CA SER A 5 -3.02 7.36 -21.37
C SER A 5 -1.65 6.88 -21.86
N LYS A 6 -1.58 6.50 -23.14
CA LYS A 6 -0.30 6.28 -23.85
C LYS A 6 0.51 7.58 -23.77
N GLY A 7 1.73 7.52 -23.25
CA GLY A 7 2.61 8.69 -23.02
C GLY A 7 2.90 8.99 -21.55
N SER A 8 2.21 8.34 -20.61
CA SER A 8 2.41 8.60 -19.17
C SER A 8 3.85 8.35 -18.70
N ALA A 9 4.55 7.35 -19.25
CA ALA A 9 5.95 7.08 -18.95
C ALA A 9 6.88 8.22 -19.44
N GLU A 10 6.57 8.82 -20.59
CA GLU A 10 7.33 9.96 -21.14
C GLU A 10 7.09 11.22 -20.30
N ILE A 11 5.84 11.46 -19.87
CA ILE A 11 5.48 12.55 -18.96
C ILE A 11 6.26 12.40 -17.66
N PHE A 12 6.26 11.20 -17.06
CA PHE A 12 7.05 10.90 -15.87
C PHE A 12 8.53 11.22 -16.09
N PHE A 13 9.13 10.66 -17.14
CA PHE A 13 10.55 10.83 -17.42
C PHE A 13 10.92 12.30 -17.59
N ARG A 14 10.14 13.06 -18.36
CA ARG A 14 10.37 14.49 -18.56
C ARG A 14 10.22 15.26 -17.25
N LYS A 15 9.18 14.98 -16.47
CA LYS A 15 8.90 15.69 -15.21
C LYS A 15 10.01 15.42 -14.19
N VAL A 16 10.45 14.17 -14.01
CA VAL A 16 11.54 13.83 -13.08
C VAL A 16 12.90 14.34 -13.56
N LYS A 17 13.21 14.21 -14.86
CA LYS A 17 14.50 14.65 -15.42
C LYS A 17 14.71 16.16 -15.36
N PHE A 18 13.62 16.92 -15.51
CA PHE A 18 13.65 18.38 -15.52
C PHE A 18 12.94 18.95 -14.29
N TRP A 19 12.96 18.22 -13.17
CA TRP A 19 12.39 18.70 -11.93
C TRP A 19 13.15 19.95 -11.48
N LYS A 20 12.41 21.05 -11.31
CA LYS A 20 12.89 22.36 -10.87
C LYS A 20 11.75 23.09 -10.17
N GLU A 21 11.13 22.42 -9.21
CA GLU A 21 10.14 23.04 -8.32
C GLU A 21 10.81 23.26 -6.95
N ASP A 22 10.60 24.44 -6.35
CA ASP A 22 10.99 24.78 -4.98
C ASP A 22 12.48 24.58 -4.61
N GLU A 23 13.40 24.92 -5.52
CA GLU A 23 14.86 24.78 -5.33
C GLU A 23 15.36 23.33 -5.14
N GLU A 24 14.49 22.33 -5.31
CA GLU A 24 14.85 20.91 -5.22
C GLU A 24 15.34 20.36 -6.57
N GLU A 25 16.45 19.62 -6.54
CA GLU A 25 17.05 19.00 -7.73
C GLU A 25 16.43 17.63 -8.10
N GLU A 26 15.65 17.04 -7.20
CA GLU A 26 15.01 15.74 -7.39
C GLU A 26 13.49 15.82 -7.20
N ALA A 27 12.76 15.05 -8.00
CA ALA A 27 11.31 14.98 -7.91
C ALA A 27 10.86 14.20 -6.67
N PRO A 28 9.79 14.62 -5.97
CA PRO A 28 9.26 13.90 -4.84
C PRO A 28 8.78 12.50 -5.24
N PRO A 29 8.75 11.53 -4.31
CA PRO A 29 8.36 10.14 -4.60
C PRO A 29 6.91 10.01 -5.08
N VAL A 30 6.07 11.01 -4.80
CA VAL A 30 4.68 11.08 -5.23
C VAL A 30 4.40 12.47 -5.78
N PHE A 31 3.84 12.53 -6.99
CA PHE A 31 3.35 13.79 -7.55
C PHE A 31 2.16 13.53 -8.48
N ASN A 32 1.37 14.58 -8.73
CA ASN A 32 0.22 14.52 -9.63
C ASN A 32 0.48 15.37 -10.87
N VAL A 33 0.16 14.84 -12.05
CA VAL A 33 0.13 15.60 -13.31
C VAL A 33 -1.16 15.27 -14.03
N ASP A 34 -1.97 16.29 -14.34
CA ASP A 34 -3.21 16.18 -15.09
C ASP A 34 -4.17 15.09 -14.56
N GLY A 35 -4.27 14.95 -13.23
CA GLY A 35 -5.14 13.97 -12.58
C GLY A 35 -4.59 12.54 -12.58
N VAL A 36 -3.34 12.32 -13.02
CA VAL A 36 -2.63 11.06 -12.88
C VAL A 36 -1.63 11.17 -11.74
N ASN A 37 -1.76 10.28 -10.75
CA ASN A 37 -0.78 10.12 -9.68
C ASN A 37 0.39 9.29 -10.18
N TYR A 38 1.59 9.83 -10.03
CA TYR A 38 2.86 9.17 -10.28
C TYR A 38 3.49 8.85 -8.94
N ILE A 39 3.72 7.56 -8.69
CA ILE A 39 4.35 7.07 -7.47
C ILE A 39 5.58 6.30 -7.89
N HIS A 40 6.76 6.68 -7.41
CA HIS A 40 8.01 6.08 -7.84
C HIS A 40 9.01 5.87 -6.70
N VAL A 41 9.91 4.91 -6.93
CA VAL A 41 11.13 4.71 -6.14
C VAL A 41 12.32 4.57 -7.08
N LYS A 42 13.46 5.12 -6.67
CA LYS A 42 14.74 5.05 -7.40
C LYS A 42 15.66 4.06 -6.68
N ILE A 43 15.93 2.91 -7.30
CA ILE A 43 16.74 1.83 -6.71
C ILE A 43 17.83 1.44 -7.70
N ALA A 44 19.09 1.48 -7.28
CA ALA A 44 20.25 1.20 -8.15
C ALA A 44 20.27 2.01 -9.46
N GLY A 45 19.79 3.26 -9.42
CA GLY A 45 19.68 4.14 -10.59
C GLY A 45 18.49 3.85 -11.51
N LEU A 46 17.68 2.83 -11.20
CA LEU A 46 16.49 2.46 -11.95
C LEU A 46 15.24 3.03 -11.28
N PHE A 47 14.31 3.56 -12.08
CA PHE A 47 13.02 4.02 -11.61
C PHE A 47 11.98 2.92 -11.72
N PHE A 48 11.35 2.58 -10.59
CA PHE A 48 10.16 1.74 -10.52
C PHE A 48 8.97 2.67 -10.30
N VAL A 49 7.99 2.64 -11.21
CA VAL A 49 6.94 3.65 -11.27
C VAL A 49 5.58 2.97 -11.38
N THR A 50 4.63 3.44 -10.56
CA THR A 50 3.21 3.15 -10.72
C THR A 50 2.49 4.43 -11.12
N THR A 51 1.54 4.29 -12.05
CA THR A 51 0.63 5.38 -12.44
C THR A 51 -0.79 4.98 -12.12
N THR A 52 -1.54 5.88 -11.48
CA THR A 52 -2.93 5.62 -11.12
C THR A 52 -3.77 6.88 -11.20
N ARG A 53 -5.03 6.73 -11.66
CA ARG A 53 -6.06 7.79 -11.57
C ARG A 53 -6.99 7.58 -10.39
N VAL A 54 -6.97 6.38 -9.80
CA VAL A 54 -7.74 6.05 -8.62
C VAL A 54 -6.96 6.41 -7.36
N ASN A 55 -7.68 6.80 -6.32
CA ASN A 55 -7.10 7.07 -5.01
C ASN A 55 -6.61 5.75 -4.40
N VAL A 56 -5.29 5.62 -4.27
CA VAL A 56 -4.63 4.46 -3.65
C VAL A 56 -3.68 5.04 -2.61
N SER A 57 -3.60 4.38 -1.45
CA SER A 57 -2.60 4.73 -0.43
C SER A 57 -1.19 4.70 -1.05
N PRO A 58 -0.46 5.83 -1.07
CA PRO A 58 0.88 5.87 -1.66
C PRO A 58 1.85 4.91 -0.97
N SER A 59 1.68 4.68 0.34
CA SER A 59 2.50 3.76 1.13
C SER A 59 2.42 2.33 0.62
N LEU A 60 1.21 1.84 0.30
CA LEU A 60 1.02 0.51 -0.27
C LEU A 60 1.74 0.36 -1.61
N VAL A 61 1.65 1.39 -2.46
CA VAL A 61 2.29 1.39 -3.77
C VAL A 61 3.81 1.45 -3.65
N LEU A 62 4.34 2.26 -2.73
CA LEU A 62 5.77 2.38 -2.49
C LEU A 62 6.36 1.09 -1.93
N GLU A 63 5.69 0.46 -0.96
CA GLU A 63 6.10 -0.85 -0.44
C GLU A 63 6.09 -1.91 -1.55
N LEU A 64 5.05 -1.93 -2.39
CA LEU A 64 4.97 -2.84 -3.52
C LEU A 64 6.13 -2.64 -4.50
N LEU A 65 6.45 -1.39 -4.86
CA LEU A 65 7.55 -1.08 -5.77
C LEU A 65 8.91 -1.50 -5.18
N GLN A 66 9.12 -1.28 -3.88
CA GLN A 66 10.32 -1.75 -3.17
C GLN A 66 10.41 -3.28 -3.15
N ARG A 67 9.28 -3.97 -2.90
CA ARG A 67 9.20 -5.44 -2.93
C ARG A 67 9.50 -5.99 -4.31
N ILE A 68 8.97 -5.37 -5.37
CA ILE A 68 9.26 -5.75 -6.76
C ILE A 68 10.76 -5.63 -7.03
N ALA A 69 11.37 -4.50 -6.68
CA ALA A 69 12.81 -4.31 -6.88
C ALA A 69 13.64 -5.33 -6.10
N ARG A 70 13.26 -5.62 -4.85
CA ARG A 70 13.94 -6.62 -4.01
C ARG A 70 13.84 -8.02 -4.61
N VAL A 71 12.64 -8.49 -4.94
CA VAL A 71 12.43 -9.81 -5.56
C VAL A 71 13.19 -9.89 -6.89
N THR A 72 13.11 -8.86 -7.72
CA THR A 72 13.84 -8.83 -9.00
C THR A 72 15.35 -8.93 -8.76
N LYS A 73 15.90 -8.20 -7.77
CA LYS A 73 17.31 -8.31 -7.40
C LYS A 73 17.67 -9.73 -6.94
N ASP A 74 16.84 -10.34 -6.09
CA ASP A 74 17.11 -11.67 -5.52
C ASP A 74 17.14 -12.75 -6.60
N TYR A 75 16.28 -12.65 -7.64
CA TYR A 75 16.26 -13.58 -8.77
C TYR A 75 17.36 -13.32 -9.80
N LEU A 76 17.70 -12.05 -10.05
CA LEU A 76 18.72 -11.68 -11.04
C LEU A 76 20.15 -11.65 -10.46
N GLY A 77 20.29 -11.74 -9.13
CA GLY A 77 21.53 -11.54 -8.39
C GLY A 77 21.99 -10.08 -8.30
N ILE A 78 21.90 -9.34 -9.41
CA ILE A 78 22.20 -7.91 -9.47
C ILE A 78 21.09 -7.16 -10.23
N LEU A 79 20.68 -6.02 -9.66
CA LEU A 79 19.65 -5.16 -10.23
C LEU A 79 20.29 -3.99 -10.99
N ASN A 80 20.38 -4.11 -12.32
CA ASN A 80 20.84 -3.07 -13.23
C ASN A 80 20.18 -3.25 -14.61
N GLU A 81 20.42 -2.32 -15.53
CA GLU A 81 19.81 -2.33 -16.87
C GLU A 81 20.19 -3.59 -17.67
N ASP A 82 21.45 -4.00 -17.64
CA ASP A 82 21.94 -5.17 -18.38
C ASP A 82 21.26 -6.47 -17.93
N SER A 83 21.13 -6.67 -16.61
CA SER A 83 20.46 -7.83 -16.03
C SER A 83 18.98 -7.84 -16.37
N LEU A 84 18.29 -6.70 -16.30
CA LEU A 84 16.89 -6.61 -16.68
C LEU A 84 16.70 -6.93 -18.18
N ARG A 85 17.56 -6.39 -19.05
CA ARG A 85 17.48 -6.58 -20.50
C ARG A 85 17.71 -8.04 -20.91
N LYS A 86 18.69 -8.70 -20.30
CA LYS A 86 19.02 -10.12 -20.57
C LYS A 86 17.96 -11.08 -20.05
N ASN A 87 17.23 -10.71 -19.00
CA ASN A 87 16.27 -11.57 -18.32
C ASN A 87 14.82 -11.06 -18.43
N PHE A 88 14.49 -10.33 -19.51
CA PHE A 88 13.20 -9.63 -19.60
C PHE A 88 12.00 -10.55 -19.43
N VAL A 89 12.06 -11.79 -19.92
CA VAL A 89 10.99 -12.79 -19.77
C VAL A 89 10.74 -13.09 -18.30
N LEU A 90 11.79 -13.44 -17.55
CA LEU A 90 11.72 -13.70 -16.11
C LEU A 90 11.20 -12.48 -15.34
N VAL A 91 11.64 -11.28 -15.70
CA VAL A 91 11.15 -10.04 -15.06
C VAL A 91 9.65 -9.88 -15.26
N TYR A 92 9.11 -10.13 -16.46
CA TYR A 92 7.67 -10.06 -16.71
C TYR A 92 6.90 -11.12 -15.92
N GLU A 93 7.43 -12.35 -15.80
CA GLU A 93 6.83 -13.40 -14.99
C GLU A 93 6.77 -13.02 -13.51
N LEU A 94 7.89 -12.53 -12.95
CA LEU A 94 7.95 -12.06 -11.56
C LEU A 94 6.99 -10.89 -11.31
N LEU A 95 6.89 -9.94 -12.24
CA LEU A 95 5.95 -8.84 -12.13
C LEU A 95 4.50 -9.32 -12.13
N ASP A 96 4.16 -10.27 -13.01
CA ASP A 96 2.81 -10.84 -13.05
C ASP A 96 2.49 -11.61 -11.77
N GLU A 97 3.42 -12.41 -11.26
CA GLU A 97 3.27 -13.11 -9.98
C GLU A 97 3.13 -12.17 -8.80
N VAL A 98 3.92 -11.10 -8.73
CA VAL A 98 3.84 -10.13 -7.63
C VAL A 98 2.55 -9.31 -7.70
N ILE A 99 2.11 -8.90 -8.91
CA ILE A 99 0.87 -8.12 -9.09
C ILE A 99 -0.38 -9.00 -8.89
N GLN A 100 -0.34 -10.27 -9.33
CA GLN A 100 -1.41 -11.23 -9.02
C GLN A 100 -1.36 -11.65 -7.55
N GLY A 101 -0.17 -11.75 -6.97
CA GLY A 101 0.09 -12.01 -5.56
C GLY A 101 -0.43 -10.91 -4.65
N THR A 102 -0.38 -9.65 -5.08
CA THR A 102 -1.02 -8.53 -4.35
C THR A 102 -2.52 -8.48 -4.54
N LYS A 103 -3.07 -8.91 -5.68
CA LYS A 103 -4.52 -9.23 -5.79
C LYS A 103 -4.92 -10.44 -4.92
N LYS A 104 -3.97 -11.32 -4.63
CA LYS A 104 -4.10 -12.46 -3.71
C LYS A 104 -3.56 -12.17 -2.31
N MET A 105 -3.26 -10.91 -2.00
CA MET A 105 -3.22 -10.46 -0.63
C MET A 105 -4.62 -9.96 -0.35
N PRO A 106 -5.46 -10.74 0.36
CA PRO A 106 -6.77 -10.26 0.72
C PRO A 106 -6.55 -9.15 1.75
N GLY A 107 -6.69 -7.90 1.32
CA GLY A 107 -7.13 -6.87 2.25
C GLY A 107 -8.42 -7.41 2.86
N ALA A 108 -8.37 -7.65 4.16
CA ALA A 108 -9.32 -8.45 4.93
C ALA A 108 -9.20 -9.98 4.72
N ALA A 109 -8.74 -10.68 5.76
CA ALA A 109 -9.54 -11.83 6.21
C ALA A 109 -11.02 -11.40 6.16
N VAL A 110 -11.88 -12.14 5.44
CA VAL A 110 -13.27 -11.80 4.97
C VAL A 110 -13.24 -11.52 3.46
N THR A 111 -13.60 -12.41 2.54
CA THR A 111 -14.79 -13.25 2.49
C THR A 111 -14.63 -14.25 1.35
N LYS A 112 -14.43 -15.52 1.68
CA LYS A 112 -15.12 -16.61 0.99
C LYS A 112 -15.48 -17.63 2.05
N SER A 113 -16.56 -17.36 2.80
CA SER A 113 -17.37 -18.49 3.24
C SER A 113 -17.83 -19.16 1.94
N VAL A 114 -17.33 -20.37 1.70
CA VAL A 114 -17.87 -21.22 0.64
C VAL A 114 -19.27 -21.60 1.10
N ILE A 115 -20.27 -20.84 0.65
CA ILE A 115 -21.67 -21.07 1.00
C ILE A 115 -22.15 -22.32 0.25
N VAL A 116 -22.10 -23.47 0.90
CA VAL A 116 -23.03 -24.56 0.61
C VAL A 116 -24.33 -24.19 1.33
N THR A 117 -25.34 -23.76 0.58
CA THR A 117 -26.66 -23.53 1.16
C THR A 117 -27.36 -24.89 1.23
N GLU A 118 -27.40 -25.50 2.42
CA GLU A 118 -28.32 -26.62 2.65
C GLU A 118 -29.77 -26.08 2.69
N PRO A 119 -30.73 -26.76 2.03
CA PRO A 119 -32.12 -26.33 2.02
C PRO A 119 -32.78 -26.67 3.36
N GLY A 120 -32.74 -25.74 4.30
CA GLY A 120 -33.41 -25.83 5.60
C GLY A 120 -33.19 -24.55 6.40
N GLY A 121 -34.18 -23.65 6.41
CA GLY A 121 -34.09 -22.27 6.90
C GLY A 121 -33.75 -22.08 8.38
N ARG A 122 -32.50 -22.36 8.78
CA ARG A 122 -31.91 -21.82 10.00
C ARG A 122 -31.44 -20.39 9.75
N LYS A 123 -31.83 -19.47 10.63
CA LYS A 123 -31.28 -18.12 10.70
C LYS A 123 -29.75 -18.27 10.87
N ARG A 124 -28.97 -17.64 10.00
CA ARG A 124 -27.51 -17.83 9.97
C ARG A 124 -26.88 -17.06 11.12
N GLU A 125 -26.10 -17.77 11.92
CA GLU A 125 -25.33 -17.24 13.03
C GLU A 125 -23.98 -16.74 12.49
N GLU A 126 -23.92 -15.46 12.15
CA GLU A 126 -22.76 -14.87 11.45
C GLU A 126 -22.26 -13.62 12.17
N ILE A 127 -20.94 -13.42 12.15
CA ILE A 127 -20.27 -12.20 12.56
C ILE A 127 -19.49 -11.67 11.36
N PHE A 128 -19.63 -10.37 11.11
CA PHE A 128 -18.83 -9.63 10.14
C PHE A 128 -17.88 -8.74 10.92
N VAL A 129 -16.59 -8.79 10.56
CA VAL A 129 -15.54 -7.95 11.15
C VAL A 129 -14.83 -7.24 10.01
N ASP A 130 -14.85 -5.91 10.03
CA ASP A 130 -14.12 -5.06 9.13
C ASP A 130 -12.94 -4.45 9.87
N ILE A 131 -11.74 -4.58 9.31
CA ILE A 131 -10.54 -3.92 9.80
C ILE A 131 -10.21 -2.81 8.80
N ILE A 132 -10.35 -1.57 9.24
CA ILE A 132 -10.16 -0.37 8.43
C ILE A 132 -8.88 0.29 8.89
N GLU A 133 -7.90 0.46 8.00
CA GLU A 133 -6.63 1.10 8.33
C GLU A 133 -6.40 2.30 7.41
N LYS A 134 -6.06 3.44 8.00
CA LYS A 134 -5.61 4.64 7.33
C LYS A 134 -4.14 4.83 7.60
N ILE A 135 -3.32 4.58 6.59
CA ILE A 135 -1.87 4.75 6.67
C ILE A 135 -1.52 6.16 6.18
N SER A 136 -0.89 6.96 7.04
CA SER A 136 -0.37 8.30 6.73
C SER A 136 1.15 8.25 6.74
N VAL A 137 1.80 8.51 5.60
CA VAL A 137 3.26 8.53 5.49
C VAL A 137 3.72 9.83 4.87
N THR A 138 4.71 10.47 5.49
CA THR A 138 5.37 11.66 4.97
C THR A 138 6.77 11.29 4.51
N PHE A 139 7.14 11.74 3.31
CA PHE A 139 8.47 11.50 2.74
C PHE A 139 9.27 12.80 2.70
N SER A 140 10.59 12.70 2.83
CA SER A 140 11.50 13.75 2.40
C SER A 140 11.53 13.81 0.88
N SER A 141 12.01 14.92 0.33
CA SER A 141 12.22 15.07 -1.11
C SER A 141 13.23 14.08 -1.68
N SER A 142 14.18 13.62 -0.87
CA SER A 142 15.11 12.53 -1.17
C SER A 142 14.51 11.12 -1.08
N GLY A 143 13.21 10.99 -0.74
CA GLY A 143 12.50 9.71 -0.71
C GLY A 143 12.67 8.90 0.58
N TYR A 144 13.28 9.46 1.63
CA TYR A 144 13.29 8.84 2.96
C TYR A 144 11.94 9.04 3.66
N ILE A 145 11.52 8.06 4.45
CA ILE A 145 10.30 8.18 5.27
C ILE A 145 10.61 9.09 6.47
N LEU A 146 9.90 10.20 6.58
CA LEU A 146 9.98 11.13 7.70
C LEU A 146 9.00 10.75 8.82
N THR A 147 7.76 10.41 8.47
CA THR A 147 6.76 9.94 9.42
C THR A 147 5.95 8.81 8.81
N SER A 148 5.53 7.85 9.63
CA SER A 148 4.65 6.75 9.23
C SER A 148 3.71 6.43 10.39
N GLU A 149 2.42 6.65 10.18
CA GLU A 149 1.35 6.45 11.16
C GLU A 149 0.25 5.58 10.55
N ILE A 150 -0.33 4.70 11.37
CA ILE A 150 -1.46 3.86 10.98
C ILE A 150 -2.59 4.12 11.96
N ASP A 151 -3.68 4.70 11.45
CA ASP A 151 -4.92 4.90 12.18
C ASP A 151 -5.89 3.77 11.83
N GLY A 152 -6.00 2.79 12.73
CA GLY A 152 -6.78 1.57 12.55
C GLY A 152 -8.09 1.57 13.33
N THR A 153 -9.18 1.16 12.70
CA THR A 153 -10.50 0.96 13.31
C THR A 153 -11.01 -0.45 13.02
N ILE A 154 -11.45 -1.17 14.05
CA ILE A 154 -12.13 -2.45 13.90
C ILE A 154 -13.63 -2.21 14.05
N GLN A 155 -14.41 -2.52 13.02
CA GLN A 155 -15.86 -2.50 13.06
C GLN A 155 -16.39 -3.93 13.08
N MET A 156 -17.38 -4.21 13.91
CA MET A 156 -17.96 -5.54 14.03
C MET A 156 -19.47 -5.46 13.99
N LYS A 157 -20.09 -6.35 13.21
CA LYS A 157 -21.53 -6.55 13.16
C LYS A 157 -21.86 -8.01 13.42
N SER A 158 -22.51 -8.26 14.56
CA SER A 158 -22.96 -9.60 14.98
C SER A 158 -24.43 -9.81 14.63
N TYR A 159 -24.73 -10.97 14.07
CA TYR A 159 -26.09 -11.49 13.86
C TYR A 159 -26.35 -12.74 14.71
N LEU A 160 -25.53 -12.96 15.74
CA LEU A 160 -25.70 -14.08 16.65
C LEU A 160 -26.98 -13.93 17.47
N THR A 161 -27.67 -15.05 17.70
CA THR A 161 -28.82 -15.09 18.60
C THR A 161 -28.37 -15.25 20.06
N GLY A 162 -29.10 -14.59 20.96
CA GLY A 162 -28.73 -14.50 22.38
C GLY A 162 -27.70 -13.41 22.67
N SER A 163 -27.11 -13.46 23.86
CA SER A 163 -26.03 -12.57 24.31
C SER A 163 -24.73 -13.35 24.55
N PRO A 164 -24.12 -13.92 23.49
CA PRO A 164 -22.89 -14.69 23.63
C PRO A 164 -21.74 -13.79 24.07
N GLU A 165 -20.86 -14.31 24.92
CA GLU A 165 -19.58 -13.66 25.22
C GLU A 165 -18.66 -13.81 24.01
N ILE A 166 -18.10 -12.69 23.54
CA ILE A 166 -17.19 -12.66 22.39
C ILE A 166 -15.84 -12.16 22.88
N ARG A 167 -14.79 -12.92 22.57
CA ARG A 167 -13.40 -12.57 22.88
C ARG A 167 -12.65 -12.32 21.58
N LEU A 168 -12.11 -11.12 21.44
CA LEU A 168 -11.23 -10.74 20.33
C LEU A 168 -9.79 -10.82 20.83
N ALA A 169 -8.97 -11.63 20.16
CA ALA A 169 -7.53 -11.67 20.39
C ALA A 169 -6.82 -10.97 19.22
N LEU A 170 -5.95 -10.02 19.53
CA LEU A 170 -5.05 -9.38 18.57
C LEU A 170 -3.62 -9.84 18.90
N ASN A 171 -2.71 -9.72 17.94
CA ASN A 171 -1.31 -10.07 18.18
C ASN A 171 -0.72 -9.18 19.29
N GLU A 172 0.06 -9.77 20.17
CA GLU A 172 0.68 -9.06 21.31
C GLU A 172 1.69 -8.00 20.87
N ASP A 173 2.22 -8.13 19.65
CA ASP A 173 3.13 -7.14 19.02
C ASP A 173 2.39 -5.91 18.47
N LEU A 174 1.06 -5.84 18.61
CA LEU A 174 0.28 -4.69 18.20
C LEU A 174 0.45 -3.55 19.22
N SER A 175 1.35 -2.61 18.92
CA SER A 175 1.53 -1.39 19.72
C SER A 175 0.35 -0.43 19.54
N ILE A 176 -0.65 -0.53 20.41
CA ILE A 176 -1.79 0.40 20.45
C ILE A 176 -1.31 1.74 21.01
N GLY A 177 -1.26 2.76 20.14
CA GLY A 177 -0.86 4.12 20.49
C GLY A 177 -1.71 4.67 21.64
N ARG A 178 -1.08 4.87 22.80
CA ARG A 178 -1.67 5.61 23.92
C ARG A 178 -1.65 7.09 23.53
N ASN A 179 -2.82 7.72 23.42
CA ASN A 179 -2.91 9.18 23.33
C ASN A 179 -2.16 9.79 24.51
N SER A 180 -0.97 10.33 24.28
CA SER A 180 -0.28 11.22 25.20
C SER A 180 -0.97 12.58 25.13
N SER A 181 -2.10 12.69 25.83
CA SER A 181 -2.67 13.99 26.18
C SER A 181 -1.62 14.75 26.99
N SER A 182 -0.84 15.60 26.31
CA SER A 182 0.03 16.57 26.96
C SER A 182 -0.87 17.61 27.60
N VAL A 183 -1.08 17.46 28.91
CA VAL A 183 -1.73 18.46 29.76
C VAL A 183 -0.79 19.67 29.84
N TYR A 184 -0.95 20.62 28.94
CA TYR A 184 -0.50 21.99 29.18
C TYR A 184 -1.51 22.66 30.12
N GLY A 185 -1.21 22.63 31.41
CA GLY A 185 -1.90 23.37 32.45
C GLY A 185 -0.93 24.35 33.08
N GLU A 186 -0.76 25.50 32.45
CA GLU A 186 -0.25 26.70 33.08
C GLU A 186 -1.20 27.09 34.22
N ASN A 187 -0.70 27.23 35.45
CA ASN A 187 -1.38 28.02 36.46
C ASN A 187 -0.36 28.78 37.31
N LYS A 188 -0.30 30.07 36.98
CA LYS A 188 0.18 31.19 37.79
C LYS A 188 -0.64 31.26 39.09
N THR A 189 0.03 31.39 40.23
CA THR A 189 -0.24 32.45 41.21
C THR A 189 0.97 32.65 42.09
#